data_AF-A0A059LJ43-F1
#
_entry.id   AF-A0A059LJ43-F1
#
_cell.length_a   1.000
_cell.length_b   1.000
_cell.length_c   1.000
_cell.angle_alpha   90.00
_cell.angle_beta   90.00
_cell.angle_gamma   90.00
#
_symmetry.space_group_name_H-M   'P 1'
#
loop_
_entity.id
_entity.type
_entity.pdbx_description
1 polymer ?
#
loop_
_entity_poly.entity_id
_entity_poly.type
_entity_poly.pdbx_seq_one_letter_code
_entity_poly.pdbx_strand_id
1 'polypeptide(L)'
;MSQYIGKRVRMVGKVEGVQGNSLQLRAADDGMVTVFLRGAAPSDSYIEVEGNVESPNTIRETACTPFGNNFDLSNYNELCKLSNGQYKSLFM
;
A
#
# COMPACT_ATOMS: atom_id res chain seq x y z
N MET A 1 -3.78 -5.17 8.03
CA MET A 1 -3.21 -6.08 7.02
C MET A 1 -3.26 -7.58 7.38
N SER A 2 -3.28 -7.98 8.66
CA SER A 2 -3.28 -9.41 9.08
C SER A 2 -4.35 -10.30 8.42
N GLN A 3 -5.55 -9.78 8.13
CA GLN A 3 -6.63 -10.52 7.46
C GLN A 3 -6.38 -10.81 5.96
N TYR A 4 -5.29 -10.27 5.40
CA TYR A 4 -4.91 -10.41 4.00
C TYR A 4 -3.65 -11.25 3.80
N ILE A 5 -3.08 -11.87 4.85
CA ILE A 5 -1.91 -12.75 4.73
C ILE A 5 -2.18 -13.84 3.67
N GLY A 6 -1.21 -14.04 2.78
CA GLY A 6 -1.30 -14.97 1.64
C GLY A 6 -2.16 -14.48 0.47
N LYS A 7 -2.74 -13.27 0.55
CA LYS A 7 -3.54 -12.68 -0.54
C LYS A 7 -2.75 -11.62 -1.29
N ARG A 8 -3.09 -11.45 -2.57
CA ARG A 8 -2.67 -10.31 -3.38
C ARG A 8 -3.52 -9.10 -3.01
N VAL A 9 -2.88 -7.95 -2.83
CA VAL A 9 -3.50 -6.68 -2.46
C VAL A 9 -3.00 -5.55 -3.35
N ARG A 10 -3.79 -4.47 -3.45
CA ARG A 10 -3.34 -3.15 -3.89
C ARG A 10 -3.50 -2.17 -2.74
N MET A 11 -2.49 -1.35 -2.53
CA MET A 11 -2.45 -0.36 -1.46
C MET A 11 -1.75 0.90 -1.95
N VAL A 12 -2.34 2.06 -1.67
CA VAL A 12 -1.66 3.35 -1.84
C VAL A 12 -1.12 3.83 -0.50
N GLY A 13 0.08 4.37 -0.49
CA GLY A 13 0.70 4.92 0.71
C GLY A 13 1.80 5.93 0.41
N LYS A 14 2.29 6.57 1.47
CA LYS A 14 3.38 7.53 1.43
C LYS A 14 4.72 6.85 1.73
N VAL A 15 5.72 7.12 0.91
CA VAL A 15 7.10 6.68 1.12
C VAL A 15 7.70 7.44 2.30
N GLU A 16 8.06 6.72 3.36
CA GLU A 16 8.72 7.28 4.55
C GLU A 16 10.23 7.04 4.54
N GLY A 17 10.70 6.00 3.83
CA GLY A 17 12.13 5.76 3.67
C GLY A 17 12.44 4.47 2.91
N VAL A 18 13.62 4.43 2.28
CA VAL A 18 14.11 3.28 1.50
C VAL A 18 15.39 2.77 2.13
N GLN A 19 15.48 1.45 2.33
CA GLN A 19 16.64 0.76 2.88
C GLN A 19 16.95 -0.47 2.01
N GLY A 20 17.95 -0.35 1.13
CA GLY A 20 18.30 -1.42 0.19
C GLY A 20 17.13 -1.73 -0.75
N ASN A 21 16.63 -2.97 -0.69
CA ASN A 21 15.45 -3.41 -1.45
C ASN A 21 14.15 -3.34 -0.64
N SER A 22 14.14 -2.67 0.51
CA SER A 22 12.95 -2.51 1.34
C SER A 22 12.53 -1.05 1.40
N LEU A 23 11.21 -0.83 1.42
CA LEU A 23 10.56 0.46 1.48
C LEU A 23 9.67 0.48 2.72
N GLN A 24 9.76 1.55 3.52
CA GLN A 24 8.79 1.85 4.57
C GLN A 24 7.69 2.74 3.98
N LEU A 25 6.46 2.22 4.00
CA LEU A 25 5.28 2.87 3.45
C LEU A 25 4.29 3.17 4.58
N ARG A 26 3.88 4.42 4.73
CA ARG A 26 2.74 4.79 5.58
C ARG A 26 1.45 4.63 4.78
N ALA A 27 0.61 3.70 5.20
CA ALA A 27 -0.71 3.47 4.61
C ALA A 27 -1.69 4.59 4.96
N ALA A 28 -2.85 4.59 4.29
CA ALA A 28 -3.88 5.60 4.43
C ALA A 28 -4.56 5.63 5.83
N ASP A 29 -4.40 4.57 6.61
CA ASP A 29 -4.83 4.44 8.01
C ASP A 29 -3.71 4.74 9.02
N ASP A 30 -2.63 5.39 8.56
CA ASP A 30 -1.40 5.68 9.30
C ASP A 30 -0.59 4.44 9.73
N GLY A 31 -1.00 3.24 9.33
CA GLY A 31 -0.25 2.01 9.56
C GLY A 31 1.07 1.99 8.79
N MET A 32 2.15 1.53 9.43
CA MET A 32 3.45 1.34 8.78
C MET A 32 3.55 -0.06 8.15
N VAL A 33 3.93 -0.10 6.87
CA VAL A 33 4.08 -1.32 6.08
C VAL A 33 5.49 -1.38 5.49
N THR A 34 6.14 -2.53 5.66
CA THR A 34 7.40 -2.83 4.97
C THR A 34 7.09 -3.48 3.63
N VAL A 35 7.55 -2.88 2.55
CA VAL A 35 7.42 -3.40 1.19
C VAL A 35 8.78 -3.89 0.72
N PHE A 36 8.92 -5.17 0.40
CA PHE A 36 10.09 -5.70 -0.27
C PHE A 36 9.95 -5.49 -1.77
N LEU A 37 10.87 -4.70 -2.32
CA LEU A 37 11.00 -4.34 -3.72
C LEU A 37 11.79 -5.40 -4.50
N ARG A 38 11.33 -5.71 -5.71
CA ARG A 38 11.98 -6.49 -6.77
C ARG A 38 12.67 -5.57 -7.77
N GLY A 39 12.21 -4.33 -7.89
CA GLY A 39 12.75 -3.31 -8.78
C GLY A 39 13.51 -2.20 -8.05
N ALA A 40 13.73 -1.11 -8.79
CA ALA A 40 14.28 0.13 -8.24
C ALA A 40 13.27 0.79 -7.29
N ALA A 41 13.80 1.54 -6.31
CA ALA A 41 12.97 2.33 -5.42
C ALA A 41 12.28 3.47 -6.18
N PRO A 42 11.01 3.78 -5.84
CA PRO A 42 10.30 4.90 -6.45
C PRO A 42 10.87 6.24 -5.99
N SER A 43 10.77 7.26 -6.86
CA SER A 43 11.14 8.65 -6.57
C SER A 43 10.02 9.47 -5.94
N ASP A 44 8.78 9.02 -6.14
CA ASP A 44 7.57 9.76 -5.78
C ASP A 44 7.21 9.53 -4.31
N SER A 45 6.63 10.57 -3.70
CA SER A 45 6.23 10.53 -2.30
C SER A 45 5.06 9.59 -2.06
N TYR A 46 4.17 9.43 -3.05
CA TYR A 46 3.03 8.53 -2.99
C TYR A 46 3.08 7.52 -4.11
N ILE A 47 2.81 6.27 -3.77
CA ILE A 47 2.84 5.15 -4.70
C ILE A 47 1.67 4.22 -4.45
N GLU A 48 1.23 3.54 -5.49
CA GLU A 48 0.44 2.32 -5.38
C GLU A 48 1.38 1.11 -5.42
N VAL A 49 1.26 0.24 -4.43
CA VAL A 49 1.94 -1.04 -4.34
C VAL A 49 0.93 -2.13 -4.60
N GLU A 50 1.24 -2.99 -5.57
CA GLU A 50 0.56 -4.26 -5.75
C GLU A 50 1.50 -5.37 -5.30
N GLY A 51 1.00 -6.34 -4.53
CA GLY A 51 1.85 -7.43 -4.05
C GLY A 51 1.14 -8.45 -3.18
N ASN A 52 1.87 -9.44 -2.70
CA ASN A 52 1.37 -10.46 -1.78
C ASN A 52 1.73 -10.11 -0.34
N VAL A 53 0.78 -10.23 0.57
CA VAL A 53 1.00 -10.02 2.00
C VAL A 53 1.68 -11.26 2.59
N GLU A 54 2.95 -11.12 3.01
CA GLU A 54 3.74 -12.23 3.58
C GLU A 54 3.60 -12.32 5.11
N SER A 55 3.39 -11.18 5.76
CA SER A 55 3.26 -11.07 7.21
C SER A 55 2.29 -9.92 7.57
N PRO A 56 1.88 -9.75 8.84
CA PRO A 56 0.93 -8.72 9.26
C PRO A 56 1.22 -7.31 8.75
N ASN A 57 2.49 -6.93 8.57
CA ASN A 57 2.91 -5.59 8.11
C ASN A 57 3.89 -5.65 6.94
N THR A 58 3.87 -6.73 6.15
CA THR A 58 4.83 -6.96 5.08
C THR A 58 4.16 -7.32 3.77
N ILE A 59 4.55 -6.63 2.70
CA ILE A 59 4.16 -6.95 1.32
C ILE A 59 5.44 -7.28 0.53
N ARG A 60 5.40 -8.36 -0.26
CA ARG A 60 6.35 -8.54 -1.36
C ARG A 60 5.72 -8.01 -2.64
N GLU A 61 6.32 -6.99 -3.23
CA GLU A 61 5.71 -6.32 -4.37
C GLU A 61 5.76 -7.17 -5.64
N THR A 62 4.78 -6.95 -6.50
CA THR A 62 4.74 -7.42 -7.89
C THR A 62 4.78 -6.26 -8.87
N ALA A 63 4.22 -5.10 -8.48
CA ALA A 63 4.30 -3.86 -9.22
C ALA A 63 4.26 -2.65 -8.27
N CYS A 64 4.84 -1.55 -8.72
CA CYS A 64 4.82 -0.25 -8.05
C CYS A 64 4.47 0.82 -9.10
N THR A 65 3.43 1.61 -8.83
CA THR A 65 2.95 2.67 -9.72
C THR A 65 3.08 4.03 -9.02
N PRO A 66 3.82 5.00 -9.59
CA PRO A 66 3.93 6.34 -9.00
C PRO A 66 2.60 7.10 -9.03
N PHE A 67 2.22 7.71 -7.90
CA PHE A 67 1.02 8.53 -7.74
C PHE A 67 1.35 10.04 -7.54
N GLY A 68 2.62 10.40 -7.71
CA GLY A 68 3.09 11.77 -7.58
C GLY A 68 3.40 12.18 -6.14
N ASN A 69 3.50 13.50 -5.93
CA ASN A 69 3.89 14.10 -4.66
C ASN A 69 2.75 14.82 -3.92
N ASN A 70 1.54 14.84 -4.49
CA ASN A 70 0.39 15.55 -3.93
C ASN A 70 -0.87 14.67 -4.00
N PHE A 71 -0.91 13.63 -3.16
CA PHE A 71 -2.02 12.69 -3.08
C PHE A 71 -2.70 12.76 -1.71
N ASP A 72 -4.03 12.87 -1.70
CA ASP A 72 -4.83 12.94 -0.46
C ASP A 72 -5.11 11.54 0.08
N LEU A 73 -4.22 11.06 0.97
CA LEU A 73 -4.39 9.78 1.64
C LEU A 73 -5.61 9.74 2.56
N SER A 74 -6.03 10.86 3.14
CA SER A 74 -7.17 10.90 4.04
C SER A 74 -8.46 10.64 3.26
N ASN A 75 -8.65 11.30 2.12
CA ASN A 75 -9.79 11.05 1.25
C ASN A 75 -9.75 9.62 0.66
N TYR A 76 -8.57 9.12 0.28
CA TYR A 76 -8.42 7.73 -0.15
C TYR A 76 -8.76 6.71 0.95
N ASN A 77 -8.45 7.01 2.22
CA ASN A 77 -8.83 6.14 3.33
C ASN A 77 -10.36 6.02 3.46
N GLU A 78 -11.11 7.10 3.24
CA GLU A 78 -12.58 7.04 3.22
C GLU A 78 -13.10 6.10 2.13
N LEU A 79 -12.48 6.11 0.94
CA LEU A 79 -12.79 5.13 -0.11
C LEU A 79 -12.49 3.70 0.34
N CYS A 80 -11.34 3.45 0.98
CA CYS A 80 -10.99 2.12 1.50
C CYS A 80 -11.98 1.62 2.55
N LYS A 81 -12.50 2.51 3.41
CA LYS A 81 -13.53 2.18 4.40
C LYS A 81 -14.85 1.81 3.74
N LEU A 82 -15.26 2.54 2.68
CA LEU A 82 -16.44 2.19 1.89
C LEU A 82 -16.27 0.82 1.21
N SER A 83 -15.11 0.58 0.58
CA SER A 83 -14.86 -0.63 -0.20
C SER A 83 -14.66 -1.89 0.65
N ASN A 84 -14.17 -1.76 1.88
CA ASN A 84 -13.96 -2.90 2.78
C ASN A 84 -15.02 -3.03 3.88
N GLY A 85 -15.91 -2.04 4.03
CA GLY A 85 -16.94 -1.98 5.05
C GLY A 85 -18.32 -2.41 4.55
N GLN A 86 -19.34 -1.65 4.98
CA GLN A 86 -20.76 -1.96 4.72
C GLN A 86 -21.10 -2.06 3.22
N TYR A 87 -20.41 -1.29 2.38
CA TYR A 87 -20.69 -1.20 0.95
C TYR A 87 -19.81 -2.12 0.09
N LYS A 88 -19.06 -3.04 0.70
CA LYS A 88 -18.15 -3.95 -0.02
C LYS A 88 -18.80 -4.67 -1.21
N SER A 89 -20.09 -5.00 -1.16
CA SER A 89 -20.81 -5.64 -2.26
C SER A 89 -20.90 -4.80 -3.54
N LEU A 90 -20.68 -3.48 -3.45
CA LEU A 90 -20.65 -2.56 -4.59
C LEU A 90 -19.26 -2.46 -5.24
N PHE A 91 -18.23 -2.97 -4.58
CA PHE A 91 -16.84 -2.95 -5.03
C PHE A 91 -16.42 -4.41 -5.34
N MET A 92 -16.95 -4.95 -6.44
CA MET A 92 -16.66 -6.31 -6.91
C MET A 92 -15.30 -6.43 -7.59
#